data_AF-A0A351ITR8-F1
#
_entry.id   AF-A0A351ITR8-F1
#
_cell.length_a   1.000
_cell.length_b   1.000
_cell.length_c   1.000
_cell.angle_alpha   90.00
_cell.angle_beta   90.00
_cell.angle_gamma   90.00
#
_symmetry.space_group_name_H-M   'P 1'
#
loop_
_entity.id
_entity.type
_entity.pdbx_description
1 polymer ?
#
loop_
_entity_poly.entity_id
_entity_poly.type
_entity_poly.pdbx_seq_one_letter_code
_entity_poly.pdbx_strand_id
1 'polypeptide(L)'
;MAVLRGDGPSAARIRLDVTAGDLPIPVGALAGTVFEHGGGQVALVGPVDWWVAGCVRVVVATEFLRPLDVVLYEASDGACPPEMVGRPARVTCSGRRVLVLAVDIPQGEVSLIEGGSGWAETIRFGLGTATEPASRWETLAVRGSITVAEEGVSVAVPRFGGAPGDVVTVDLGSGSAGPFVGDCTLG
;
A
#
# COMPACT_ATOMS: atom_id res chain seq x y z
N MET A 1 -6.02 12.18 3.59
CA MET A 1 -6.21 13.30 2.65
C MET A 1 -7.40 13.03 1.76
N ALA A 2 -8.00 14.06 1.18
CA ALA A 2 -9.16 13.92 0.31
C ALA A 2 -9.15 14.97 -0.80
N VAL A 3 -9.96 14.75 -1.84
CA VAL A 3 -10.21 15.72 -2.90
C VAL A 3 -11.68 16.15 -2.79
N LEU A 4 -11.94 17.44 -2.59
CA LEU A 4 -13.32 17.97 -2.56
C LEU A 4 -13.95 17.86 -3.94
N ARG A 5 -15.19 17.37 -4.03
CA ARG A 5 -15.94 17.35 -5.29
C ARG A 5 -16.18 18.77 -5.81
N GLY A 6 -16.00 18.95 -7.12
CA GLY A 6 -16.24 20.21 -7.80
C GLY A 6 -15.40 20.36 -9.06
N ASP A 7 -15.60 21.46 -9.76
CA ASP A 7 -14.89 21.75 -11.00
C ASP A 7 -13.45 22.23 -10.76
N GLY A 8 -12.62 22.08 -11.79
CA GLY A 8 -11.24 22.56 -11.80
C GLY A 8 -10.20 21.54 -11.31
N PRO A 9 -8.90 21.90 -11.34
CA PRO A 9 -7.80 20.98 -11.12
C PRO A 9 -7.82 20.36 -9.72
N SER A 10 -7.68 19.03 -9.63
CA SER A 10 -7.72 18.30 -8.36
C SER A 10 -6.71 18.82 -7.35
N ALA A 11 -5.54 19.28 -7.80
CA ALA A 11 -4.49 19.86 -6.94
C ALA A 11 -4.98 21.05 -6.08
N ALA A 12 -5.90 21.87 -6.60
CA ALA A 12 -6.48 22.99 -5.85
C ALA A 12 -7.59 22.55 -4.86
N ARG A 13 -8.12 21.34 -5.05
CA ARG A 13 -9.23 20.77 -4.27
C ARG A 13 -8.76 19.77 -3.20
N ILE A 14 -7.45 19.52 -3.09
CA ILE A 14 -6.87 18.65 -2.05
C ILE A 14 -7.11 19.26 -0.68
N ARG A 15 -7.54 18.43 0.27
CA ARG A 15 -7.65 18.74 1.69
C ARG A 15 -6.84 17.73 2.50
N LEU A 16 -5.97 18.24 3.35
CA LEU A 16 -5.16 17.44 4.26
C LEU A 16 -5.91 17.19 5.57
N ASP A 17 -6.66 18.19 6.03
CA ASP A 17 -7.55 18.08 7.17
C ASP A 17 -8.90 17.49 6.73
N VAL A 18 -9.11 16.22 7.08
CA VAL A 18 -10.30 15.44 6.75
C VAL A 18 -10.78 14.82 8.05
N THR A 19 -12.05 15.02 8.39
CA THR A 19 -12.65 14.48 9.61
C THR A 19 -12.47 12.96 9.64
N ALA A 20 -12.10 12.41 10.80
CA ALA A 20 -11.81 10.97 10.92
C ALA A 20 -12.97 10.06 10.48
N GLY A 21 -14.22 10.49 10.70
CA GLY A 21 -15.42 9.75 10.29
C GLY A 21 -15.66 9.72 8.78
N ASP A 22 -15.01 10.59 8.01
CA ASP A 22 -15.10 10.59 6.55
C ASP A 22 -14.07 9.66 5.92
N LEU A 23 -13.00 9.25 6.63
CA LEU A 23 -11.94 8.44 6.03
C LEU A 23 -12.36 6.98 5.87
N PRO A 24 -11.86 6.28 4.83
CA PRO A 24 -12.23 4.88 4.58
C PRO A 24 -11.76 3.93 5.69
N ILE A 25 -10.68 4.30 6.37
CA ILE A 25 -10.23 3.69 7.62
C ILE A 25 -9.67 4.78 8.55
N PRO A 26 -9.64 4.57 9.88
CA PRO A 26 -9.03 5.51 10.79
C PRO A 26 -7.54 5.74 10.49
N VAL A 27 -7.04 6.94 10.77
CA VAL A 27 -5.61 7.23 10.69
C VAL A 27 -4.86 6.32 11.66
N GLY A 28 -3.77 5.72 11.19
CA GLY A 28 -2.98 4.77 11.99
C GLY A 28 -3.65 3.41 12.15
N ALA A 29 -4.73 3.10 11.43
CA ALA A 29 -5.35 1.77 11.44
C ALA A 29 -4.68 0.78 10.48
N LEU A 30 -3.73 1.21 9.66
CA LEU A 30 -3.02 0.36 8.69
C LEU A 30 -1.52 0.36 8.99
N ALA A 31 -0.95 -0.84 9.15
CA ALA A 31 0.48 -1.06 9.26
C ALA A 31 0.99 -1.84 8.04
N GLY A 32 2.26 -1.67 7.71
CA GLY A 32 2.89 -2.41 6.63
C GLY A 32 4.34 -2.75 6.92
N THR A 33 4.79 -3.88 6.37
CA THR A 33 6.20 -4.31 6.39
C THR A 33 6.58 -4.91 5.04
N VAL A 34 7.88 -5.02 4.80
CA VAL A 34 8.47 -5.59 3.60
C VAL A 34 9.10 -6.93 3.96
N PHE A 35 8.86 -7.95 3.15
CA PHE A 35 9.49 -9.25 3.30
C PHE A 35 9.85 -9.89 1.95
N GLU A 36 10.66 -10.96 1.95
CA GLU A 36 11.18 -11.60 0.74
C GLU A 36 10.64 -13.04 0.72
N HIS A 37 9.92 -13.41 -0.32
CA HIS A 37 9.52 -14.80 -0.56
C HIS A 37 9.29 -15.01 -2.06
N GLY A 38 10.28 -15.57 -2.76
CA GLY A 38 10.25 -15.69 -4.23
C GLY A 38 10.24 -14.35 -4.97
N GLY A 39 10.63 -13.25 -4.30
CA GLY A 39 10.53 -11.87 -4.76
C GLY A 39 10.19 -10.92 -3.60
N GLY A 40 10.18 -9.60 -3.88
CA GLY A 40 9.78 -8.59 -2.90
C GLY A 40 8.28 -8.66 -2.61
N GLN A 41 7.90 -8.54 -1.34
CA GLN A 41 6.51 -8.55 -0.91
C GLN A 41 6.26 -7.46 0.14
N VAL A 42 5.04 -6.94 0.14
CA VAL A 42 4.57 -6.00 1.16
C VAL A 42 3.37 -6.62 1.86
N ALA A 43 3.51 -6.88 3.17
CA ALA A 43 2.38 -7.21 4.05
C ALA A 43 1.73 -5.93 4.53
N LEU A 44 0.41 -5.87 4.43
CA LEU A 44 -0.42 -4.82 4.99
C LEU A 44 -1.41 -5.44 5.97
N VAL A 45 -1.46 -4.90 7.19
CA VAL A 45 -2.37 -5.36 8.26
C VAL A 45 -3.22 -4.19 8.72
N GLY A 46 -4.55 -4.35 8.63
CA GLY A 46 -5.51 -3.31 8.98
C GLY A 46 -6.78 -3.85 9.63
N PRO A 47 -7.86 -3.04 9.69
CA PRO A 47 -9.17 -3.48 10.18
C PRO A 47 -9.71 -4.66 9.37
N VAL A 48 -10.74 -5.31 9.89
CA VAL A 48 -11.40 -6.37 9.12
C VAL A 48 -11.96 -5.80 7.82
N ASP A 49 -11.64 -6.47 6.70
CA ASP A 49 -12.13 -6.22 5.34
C ASP A 49 -11.76 -4.82 4.79
N TRP A 50 -10.66 -4.23 5.26
CA TRP A 50 -10.29 -2.82 5.02
C TRP A 50 -10.05 -2.41 3.56
N TRP A 51 -9.76 -3.35 2.67
CA TRP A 51 -9.46 -3.09 1.25
C TRP A 51 -10.63 -3.37 0.32
N VAL A 52 -11.73 -3.96 0.81
CA VAL A 52 -12.78 -4.52 -0.06
C VAL A 52 -13.46 -3.44 -0.91
N ALA A 53 -13.60 -2.24 -0.36
CA ALA A 53 -14.28 -1.11 -1.00
C ALA A 53 -13.31 -0.06 -1.59
N GLY A 54 -12.02 -0.39 -1.75
CA GLY A 54 -11.04 0.60 -2.20
C GLY A 54 -9.92 0.04 -3.05
N CYS A 55 -9.18 0.98 -3.63
CA CYS A 55 -7.96 0.73 -4.37
C CYS A 55 -6.76 0.79 -3.42
N VAL A 56 -6.11 -0.35 -3.24
CA VAL A 56 -4.82 -0.43 -2.56
C VAL A 56 -3.74 -0.12 -3.57
N ARG A 57 -2.88 0.84 -3.25
CA ARG A 57 -1.71 1.18 -4.06
C ARG A 57 -0.44 1.02 -3.24
N VAL A 58 0.55 0.35 -3.81
CA VAL A 58 1.89 0.23 -3.25
C VAL A 58 2.90 0.74 -4.28
N VAL A 59 3.85 1.55 -3.83
CA VAL A 59 4.88 2.19 -4.66
C VAL A 59 6.23 1.91 -4.02
N VAL A 60 7.10 1.21 -4.74
CA VAL A 60 8.53 1.13 -4.44
C VAL A 60 9.18 2.35 -5.08
N ALA A 61 9.97 3.13 -4.33
CA ALA A 61 10.56 4.36 -4.82
C ALA A 61 11.94 4.64 -4.22
N THR A 62 12.66 5.54 -4.90
CA THR A 62 13.90 6.16 -4.40
C THR A 62 13.62 7.20 -3.31
N GLU A 63 14.66 7.76 -2.67
CA GLU A 63 14.56 8.86 -1.71
C GLU A 63 13.79 10.07 -2.28
N PHE A 64 13.97 10.35 -3.57
CA PHE A 64 13.31 11.44 -4.29
C PHE A 64 11.92 11.07 -4.82
N LEU A 65 11.35 9.98 -4.30
CA LEU A 65 10.00 9.51 -4.60
C LEU A 65 9.83 9.14 -6.09
N ARG A 66 10.92 8.75 -6.76
CA ARG A 66 10.86 8.25 -8.14
C ARG A 66 10.38 6.81 -8.12
N PRO A 67 9.27 6.48 -8.79
CA PRO A 67 8.70 5.14 -8.75
C PRO A 67 9.61 4.15 -9.48
N LEU A 68 9.92 3.04 -8.82
CA LEU A 68 10.64 1.89 -9.35
C LEU A 68 9.67 0.75 -9.70
N ASP A 69 8.65 0.57 -8.86
CA ASP A 69 7.50 -0.30 -9.13
C ASP A 69 6.23 0.32 -8.54
N VAL A 70 5.11 0.14 -9.21
CA VAL A 70 3.80 0.61 -8.75
C VAL A 70 2.78 -0.48 -9.00
N VAL A 71 2.21 -1.02 -7.93
CA VAL A 71 1.16 -2.04 -8.00
C VAL A 71 -0.16 -1.51 -7.46
N LEU A 72 -1.24 -1.93 -8.12
CA LEU A 72 -2.62 -1.57 -7.80
C LEU A 72 -3.42 -2.84 -7.51
N TYR A 73 -4.19 -2.84 -6.44
CA TYR A 73 -5.08 -3.94 -6.08
C TYR A 73 -6.47 -3.42 -5.77
N GLU A 74 -7.47 -4.05 -6.36
CA GLU A 74 -8.88 -3.88 -6.06
C GLU A 74 -9.53 -5.26 -5.87
N ALA A 75 -10.44 -5.38 -4.91
CA ALA A 75 -11.22 -6.60 -4.72
C ALA A 75 -12.51 -6.60 -5.55
N SER A 76 -12.99 -5.42 -5.93
CA SER A 76 -14.19 -5.21 -6.74
C SER A 76 -13.81 -4.38 -7.96
N ASP A 77 -14.25 -4.81 -9.15
CA ASP A 77 -13.96 -4.11 -10.40
C ASP A 77 -14.38 -2.63 -10.33
N GLY A 78 -13.44 -1.73 -10.63
CA GLY A 78 -13.68 -0.29 -10.66
C GLY A 78 -13.49 0.43 -9.32
N ALA A 79 -12.97 -0.23 -8.30
CA ALA A 79 -12.54 0.43 -7.07
C ALA A 79 -11.25 1.26 -7.28
N CYS A 80 -10.39 0.84 -8.20
CA CYS A 80 -9.25 1.59 -8.71
C CYS A 80 -9.68 2.49 -9.89
N PRO A 81 -9.57 3.82 -9.75
CA PRO A 81 -9.81 4.74 -10.84
C PRO A 81 -8.93 4.42 -12.08
N PRO A 82 -9.50 4.46 -13.30
CA PRO A 82 -8.81 4.05 -14.53
C PRO A 82 -7.60 4.90 -14.88
N GLU A 83 -7.51 6.12 -14.36
CA GLU A 83 -6.37 7.02 -14.54
C GLU A 83 -5.17 6.70 -13.64
N MET A 84 -5.32 5.77 -12.69
CA MET A 84 -4.22 5.39 -11.80
C MET A 84 -3.16 4.59 -12.56
N VAL A 85 -1.92 5.08 -12.52
CA VAL A 85 -0.77 4.39 -13.14
C VAL A 85 -0.22 3.33 -12.18
N GLY A 86 -0.13 2.11 -12.68
CA GLY A 86 0.48 0.96 -12.02
C GLY A 86 0.06 -0.34 -12.70
N ARG A 87 0.78 -1.42 -12.43
CA ARG A 87 0.40 -2.76 -12.89
C ARG A 87 -0.55 -3.42 -11.89
N PRO A 88 -1.41 -4.37 -12.31
CA PRO A 88 -2.18 -5.17 -11.37
C PRO A 88 -1.26 -5.90 -10.38
N ALA A 89 -1.58 -5.82 -9.11
CA ALA A 89 -0.84 -6.50 -8.06
C ALA A 89 -1.17 -8.01 -8.08
N ARG A 90 -0.15 -8.84 -7.88
CA ARG A 90 -0.35 -10.26 -7.56
C ARG A 90 -0.49 -10.39 -6.04
N VAL A 91 -1.63 -10.89 -5.59
CA VAL A 91 -1.86 -11.24 -4.19
C VAL A 91 -1.13 -12.56 -3.90
N THR A 92 -0.26 -12.57 -2.89
CA THR A 92 0.48 -13.77 -2.46
C THR A 92 -0.06 -14.34 -1.16
N CYS A 93 -0.79 -13.54 -0.38
CA CYS A 93 -1.50 -13.99 0.81
C CYS A 93 -2.68 -13.08 1.08
N SER A 94 -3.84 -13.65 1.41
CA SER A 94 -5.02 -12.86 1.79
C SER A 94 -5.78 -13.48 2.96
N GLY A 95 -6.27 -12.63 3.84
CA GLY A 95 -7.10 -13.00 4.98
C GLY A 95 -8.14 -11.91 5.23
N ARG A 96 -8.72 -11.83 6.43
CA ARG A 96 -9.69 -10.76 6.73
C ARG A 96 -9.05 -9.43 7.12
N ARG A 97 -7.82 -9.47 7.61
CA ARG A 97 -7.07 -8.29 8.10
C ARG A 97 -5.77 -8.05 7.34
N VAL A 98 -5.26 -9.12 6.72
CA VAL A 98 -3.95 -9.18 6.10
C VAL A 98 -4.10 -9.29 4.60
N LEU A 99 -3.37 -8.43 3.90
CA LEU A 99 -3.21 -8.46 2.46
C LEU A 99 -1.71 -8.40 2.14
N VAL A 100 -1.22 -9.37 1.39
CA VAL A 100 0.17 -9.39 0.93
C VAL A 100 0.21 -9.28 -0.57
N LEU A 101 0.97 -8.29 -1.05
CA LEU A 101 1.13 -7.98 -2.46
C LEU A 101 2.58 -8.18 -2.89
N ALA A 102 2.77 -8.86 -4.02
CA ALA A 102 4.07 -8.93 -4.66
C ALA A 102 4.45 -7.58 -5.27
N VAL A 103 5.70 -7.18 -5.08
CA VAL A 103 6.32 -5.97 -5.61
C VAL A 103 7.71 -6.29 -6.15
N ASP A 104 8.16 -5.51 -7.13
CA ASP A 104 9.50 -5.61 -7.68
C ASP A 104 10.40 -4.61 -6.96
N ILE A 105 11.26 -5.12 -6.08
CA ILE A 105 12.26 -4.31 -5.37
C ILE A 105 13.61 -4.57 -6.05
N PRO A 106 14.11 -3.62 -6.88
CA PRO A 106 15.40 -3.80 -7.53
C PRO A 106 16.51 -3.97 -6.49
N GLN A 107 17.43 -4.89 -6.78
CA GLN A 107 18.59 -5.12 -5.95
C GLN A 107 19.72 -4.18 -6.39
N GLY A 108 20.14 -3.29 -5.49
CA GLY A 108 21.15 -2.28 -5.78
C GLY A 108 20.65 -1.16 -6.68
N GLU A 109 21.60 -0.43 -7.24
CA GLU A 109 21.36 0.75 -8.07
C GLU A 109 20.88 0.37 -9.48
N VAL A 110 19.84 1.07 -9.97
CA VAL A 110 19.25 0.89 -11.29
C VAL A 110 19.17 2.21 -12.04
N SER A 111 19.20 2.17 -13.37
CA SER A 111 19.01 3.35 -14.21
C SER A 111 17.55 3.81 -14.20
N LEU A 112 17.34 5.11 -14.08
CA LEU A 112 16.02 5.73 -14.12
C LEU A 112 15.63 6.12 -15.55
N ILE A 113 14.33 6.08 -15.85
CA ILE A 113 13.78 6.40 -17.18
C ILE A 113 14.07 7.86 -17.55
N GLU A 114 14.09 8.74 -16.56
CA GLU A 114 14.34 10.18 -16.70
C GLU A 114 15.84 10.51 -16.80
N GLY A 115 16.71 9.50 -16.70
CA GLY A 115 18.16 9.65 -16.64
C GLY A 115 18.69 9.70 -15.20
N GLY A 116 19.94 9.25 -15.04
CA GLY A 116 20.55 9.01 -13.74
C GLY A 116 20.26 7.61 -13.20
N SER A 117 20.55 7.42 -11.93
CA SER A 117 20.45 6.13 -11.24
C SER A 117 19.95 6.31 -9.82
N GLY A 118 19.40 5.26 -9.24
CA GLY A 118 18.92 5.24 -7.86
C GLY A 118 18.56 3.82 -7.42
N TRP A 119 18.22 3.65 -6.15
CA TRP A 119 17.85 2.36 -5.55
C TRP A 119 16.57 2.48 -4.73
N ALA A 120 16.03 1.34 -4.29
CA ALA A 120 14.82 1.31 -3.48
C ALA A 120 15.10 1.74 -2.04
N GLU A 121 14.49 2.86 -1.62
CA GLU A 121 14.71 3.47 -0.30
C GLU A 121 13.41 3.66 0.48
N THR A 122 12.29 3.77 -0.22
CA THR A 122 11.00 3.92 0.42
C THR A 122 9.93 3.09 -0.27
N ILE A 123 9.04 2.52 0.53
CA ILE A 123 7.83 1.89 0.03
C ILE A 123 6.64 2.67 0.59
N ARG A 124 5.84 3.26 -0.30
CA ARG A 124 4.63 3.98 0.07
C ARG A 124 3.42 3.12 -0.24
N PHE A 125 2.54 2.99 0.72
CA PHE A 125 1.29 2.26 0.54
C PHE A 125 0.11 3.17 0.86
N GLY A 126 -1.06 2.86 0.31
CA GLY A 126 -2.26 3.59 0.66
C GLY A 126 -3.53 2.93 0.15
N LEU A 127 -4.62 3.32 0.76
CA LEU A 127 -5.98 2.98 0.38
C LEU A 127 -6.64 4.25 -0.17
N GLY A 128 -7.10 4.21 -1.41
CA GLY A 128 -7.97 5.24 -1.98
C GLY A 128 -9.37 4.68 -2.19
N THR A 129 -10.41 5.46 -1.89
CA THR A 129 -11.80 5.09 -2.17
C THR A 129 -12.48 6.18 -2.99
N ALA A 130 -13.15 5.77 -4.07
CA ALA A 130 -14.19 6.59 -4.67
C ALA A 130 -15.32 6.78 -3.66
N THR A 131 -16.04 7.90 -3.76
CA THR A 131 -17.14 8.20 -2.85
C THR A 131 -18.44 8.39 -3.61
N GLU A 132 -19.55 8.05 -2.95
CA GLU A 132 -20.89 8.14 -3.52
C GLU A 132 -21.18 9.54 -4.09
N PRO A 133 -22.05 9.66 -5.11
CA PRO A 133 -22.40 10.96 -5.74
C PRO A 133 -22.95 12.02 -4.77
N ALA A 134 -23.53 11.60 -3.63
CA ALA A 134 -24.01 12.51 -2.59
C ALA A 134 -22.91 13.03 -1.64
N SER A 135 -21.72 12.41 -1.66
CA SER A 135 -20.57 12.85 -0.86
C SER A 135 -20.07 14.23 -1.29
N ARG A 136 -19.56 15.00 -0.34
CA ARG A 136 -18.81 16.24 -0.64
C ARG A 136 -17.41 15.96 -1.18
N TRP A 137 -16.92 14.75 -0.99
CA TRP A 137 -15.61 14.29 -1.47
C TRP A 137 -15.78 13.64 -2.85
N GLU A 138 -14.70 13.65 -3.63
CA GLU A 138 -14.57 12.87 -4.85
C GLU A 138 -13.77 11.59 -4.54
N THR A 139 -12.62 11.77 -3.89
CA THR A 139 -11.73 10.71 -3.43
C THR A 139 -11.34 10.93 -1.98
N LEU A 140 -11.29 9.84 -1.21
CA LEU A 140 -10.67 9.81 0.11
C LEU A 140 -9.44 8.89 0.06
N ALA A 141 -8.37 9.23 0.77
CA ALA A 141 -7.19 8.38 0.82
C ALA A 141 -6.47 8.42 2.18
N VAL A 142 -6.06 7.22 2.63
CA VAL A 142 -5.12 7.01 3.74
C VAL A 142 -3.82 6.48 3.16
N ARG A 143 -2.68 7.02 3.61
CA ARG A 143 -1.35 6.65 3.10
C ARG A 143 -0.38 6.42 4.26
N GLY A 144 0.51 5.45 4.09
CA GLY A 144 1.64 5.17 4.96
C GLY A 144 2.92 5.01 4.15
N SER A 145 4.04 4.97 4.85
CA SER A 145 5.35 4.73 4.26
C SER A 145 6.18 3.82 5.14
N ILE A 146 6.97 2.96 4.50
CA ILE A 146 7.99 2.11 5.08
C ILE A 146 9.32 2.68 4.61
N THR A 147 10.20 3.00 5.54
CA THR A 147 11.58 3.39 5.22
C THR A 147 12.41 2.11 5.11
N VAL A 148 13.10 1.92 3.98
CA VAL A 148 14.10 0.86 3.83
C VAL A 148 15.41 1.42 4.40
N ALA A 149 16.08 0.68 5.28
CA ALA A 149 17.21 1.21 6.06
C ALA A 149 18.38 1.69 5.19
N GLU A 150 19.21 2.56 5.78
CA GLU A 150 20.35 3.22 5.12
C GLU A 150 21.41 2.26 4.56
N GLU A 151 22.15 2.77 3.57
CA GLU A 151 23.26 2.12 2.89
C GLU A 151 24.26 1.48 3.89
N GLY A 152 24.62 0.21 3.68
CA GLY A 152 25.56 -0.52 4.54
C GLY A 152 24.90 -1.33 5.67
N VAL A 153 23.60 -1.21 5.89
CA VAL A 153 22.85 -2.12 6.78
C VAL A 153 22.17 -3.20 5.94
N SER A 154 22.66 -4.44 6.02
CA SER A 154 21.92 -5.58 5.47
C SER A 154 20.63 -5.75 6.26
N VAL A 155 19.51 -5.28 5.71
CA VAL A 155 18.19 -5.60 6.26
C VAL A 155 17.92 -7.05 5.90
N ALA A 156 18.02 -7.93 6.89
CA ALA A 156 17.56 -9.31 6.75
C ALA A 156 16.03 -9.28 6.60
N VAL A 157 15.60 -9.23 5.34
CA VAL A 157 14.20 -9.29 4.97
C VAL A 157 13.70 -10.69 5.36
N PRO A 158 12.72 -10.83 6.29
CA PRO A 158 12.32 -12.15 6.78
C PRO A 158 11.82 -13.01 5.62
N ARG A 159 12.29 -14.26 5.55
CA ARG A 159 11.77 -15.26 4.60
C ARG A 159 10.73 -16.11 5.31
N PHE A 160 9.50 -16.05 4.84
CA PHE A 160 8.48 -17.00 5.22
C PHE A 160 8.61 -18.27 4.37
N GLY A 161 8.42 -19.44 4.95
CA GLY A 161 8.27 -20.71 4.23
C GLY A 161 6.81 -21.14 4.27
N GLY A 162 6.33 -21.78 3.21
CA GLY A 162 4.95 -22.28 3.12
C GLY A 162 4.62 -22.69 1.69
N ALA A 163 3.60 -23.54 1.54
CA ALA A 163 3.01 -23.94 0.26
C ALA A 163 1.70 -23.18 0.03
N PRO A 164 1.24 -23.06 -1.24
CA PRO A 164 -0.09 -22.55 -1.53
C PRO A 164 -1.17 -23.29 -0.71
N GLY A 165 -2.04 -22.53 -0.05
CA GLY A 165 -3.07 -23.05 0.87
C GLY A 165 -2.68 -23.06 2.35
N ASP A 166 -1.40 -22.88 2.71
CA ASP A 166 -1.00 -22.77 4.11
C ASP A 166 -1.51 -21.46 4.72
N VAL A 167 -1.83 -21.51 6.01
CA VAL A 167 -2.21 -20.33 6.79
C VAL A 167 -0.97 -19.80 7.52
N VAL A 168 -0.70 -18.50 7.36
CA VAL A 168 0.39 -17.80 8.04
C VAL A 168 -0.17 -16.66 8.90
N THR A 169 0.40 -16.49 10.08
CA THR A 169 0.10 -15.38 10.97
C THR A 169 1.10 -14.25 10.70
N VAL A 170 0.58 -13.06 10.40
CA VAL A 170 1.37 -11.83 10.26
C VAL A 170 1.14 -10.99 11.49
N ASP A 171 2.20 -10.79 12.27
CA ASP A 171 2.20 -9.95 13.47
C ASP A 171 3.20 -8.81 13.27
N LEU A 172 2.68 -7.58 13.18
CA LEU A 172 3.47 -6.35 13.05
C LEU A 172 3.53 -5.56 14.38
N GLY A 173 3.19 -6.21 15.50
CA GLY A 173 3.13 -5.61 16.82
C GLY A 173 1.87 -4.77 17.02
N SER A 174 1.99 -3.66 17.74
CA SER A 174 0.86 -2.81 18.12
C SER A 174 1.12 -1.33 17.82
N GLY A 175 0.10 -0.64 17.33
CA GLY A 175 0.10 0.81 17.18
C GLY A 175 -1.00 1.49 18.00
N SER A 176 -1.23 2.77 17.71
CA SER A 176 -2.26 3.58 18.37
C SER A 176 -3.69 3.05 18.15
N ALA A 177 -3.92 2.29 17.08
CA ALA A 177 -5.21 1.67 16.76
C ALA A 177 -5.37 0.24 17.34
N GLY A 178 -4.38 -0.25 18.09
CA GLY A 178 -4.37 -1.62 18.63
C GLY A 178 -3.39 -2.56 17.90
N PRO A 179 -3.53 -3.89 18.06
CA PRO A 179 -2.62 -4.86 17.49
C PRO A 179 -2.81 -5.02 15.97
N PHE A 180 -1.68 -5.06 15.26
CA PHE A 180 -1.57 -5.36 13.84
C PHE A 180 -1.23 -6.83 13.65
N VAL A 181 -2.17 -7.68 14.02
CA VAL A 181 -2.09 -9.12 13.85
C VAL A 181 -3.26 -9.64 13.01
N GLY A 182 -2.99 -10.65 12.20
CA GLY A 182 -4.02 -11.43 11.52
C GLY A 182 -3.45 -12.60 10.76
N ASP A 183 -4.33 -13.51 10.37
CA ASP A 183 -3.99 -14.66 9.54
C ASP A 183 -4.32 -14.39 8.08
N CYS A 184 -3.54 -14.98 7.17
CA CYS A 184 -3.85 -15.06 5.75
C CYS A 184 -3.49 -16.43 5.18
N THR A 185 -4.14 -16.80 4.09
CA THR A 185 -3.86 -18.01 3.33
C THR A 185 -2.95 -17.69 2.15
N LEU A 186 -1.88 -18.45 1.98
CA LEU A 186 -0.95 -18.33 0.87
C LEU A 186 -1.61 -18.74 -0.45
N GLY A 187 -1.39 -17.94 -1.50
CA GLY A 187 -1.89 -18.16 -2.86
C GLY A 187 -0.98 -19.00 -3.75
#